data_AF-A0A9D2KJQ2-F1
#
_entry.id   AF-A0A9D2KJQ2-F1
#
_cell.length_a   1.000
_cell.length_b   1.000
_cell.length_c   1.000
_cell.angle_alpha   90.00
_cell.angle_beta   90.00
_cell.angle_gamma   90.00
#
_symmetry.space_group_name_H-M   'P 1'
#
loop_
_entity.id
_entity.type
_entity.pdbx_description
1 polymer ?
#
loop_
_entity_poly.entity_id
_entity_poly.type
_entity_poly.pdbx_seq_one_letter_code
_entity_poly.pdbx_strand_id
1 'polypeptide(L)' 'MSAATKEIVGLMEILPESDQNLALELVKKLVLAWDPDYTKVTQNEREQIDAAMEEIRNGETVCHDAIKWD' A
#
# COMPACT_ATOMS: atom_id res chain seq x y z
N MET A 1 3.33 9.00 6.12
CA MET A 1 1.91 9.42 6.14
C MET A 1 1.83 10.92 6.41
N SER A 2 1.14 11.68 5.57
CA SER A 2 1.05 13.15 5.72
C SER A 2 0.15 13.54 6.91
N ALA A 3 0.27 14.78 7.39
CA ALA A 3 -0.59 15.30 8.45
C ALA A 3 -2.07 15.28 8.04
N ALA A 4 -2.38 15.65 6.80
CA ALA A 4 -3.74 15.61 6.25
C ALA A 4 -4.31 14.18 6.22
N THR A 5 -3.50 13.18 5.86
CA THR A 5 -3.94 11.78 5.89
C THR A 5 -4.30 11.34 7.31
N LYS A 6 -3.57 11.79 8.33
CA LYS A 6 -3.85 11.42 9.73
C LYS A 6 -5.17 12.00 10.21
N GLU A 7 -5.41 13.26 9.86
CA GLU A 7 -6.67 13.94 10.17
C GLU A 7 -7.86 13.25 9.48
N ILE A 8 -7.73 12.92 8.20
CA ILE A 8 -8.77 12.19 7.45
C ILE A 8 -9.08 10.84 8.09
N VAL A 9 -8.07 10.07 8.52
CA VAL A 9 -8.28 8.79 9.20
C VAL A 9 -9.05 8.99 10.51
N GLY A 10 -8.63 9.95 11.35
CA GLY A 10 -9.34 10.23 12.61
C GLY A 10 -10.77 10.70 12.40
N LEU A 11 -11.05 11.47 11.34
CA LEU A 11 -12.41 11.86 10.97
C LEU A 11 -13.23 10.67 10.46
N MET A 12 -12.62 9.73 9.72
CA MET A 12 -13.32 8.52 9.28
C MET A 12 -13.70 7.59 10.44
N GLU A 13 -12.87 7.49 11.48
CA GLU A 13 -13.12 6.61 12.64
C GLU A 13 -14.38 6.98 13.43
N ILE A 14 -14.77 8.26 13.43
CA ILE A 14 -15.96 8.74 14.15
C ILE A 14 -17.26 8.66 13.33
N LEU A 15 -17.17 8.35 12.03
CA LEU A 15 -18.33 8.29 11.16
C LEU A 15 -19.12 6.98 11.37
N PRO A 16 -20.44 6.99 11.16
CA PRO A 16 -21.23 5.77 11.05
C PRO A 16 -20.72 4.88 9.90
N GLU A 17 -20.90 3.56 10.03
CA GLU A 17 -20.42 2.58 9.03
C GLU A 17 -20.97 2.85 7.61
N SER A 18 -22.20 3.34 7.48
CA SER A 18 -22.77 3.73 6.19
C SER A 18 -21.97 4.82 5.48
N ASP A 19 -21.50 5.80 6.25
CA ASP A 19 -20.79 6.97 5.74
C ASP A 19 -19.31 6.64 5.49
N GLN A 20 -18.73 5.75 6.31
CA GLN A 20 -17.42 5.18 6.05
C GLN A 20 -17.39 4.40 4.72
N ASN A 21 -18.42 3.58 4.46
CA ASN A 21 -18.54 2.84 3.21
C ASN A 21 -18.68 3.77 1.99
N LEU A 22 -19.45 4.86 2.12
CA LEU A 22 -19.55 5.86 1.07
C LEU A 22 -18.21 6.56 0.81
N ALA A 23 -17.50 6.97 1.86
CA ALA A 23 -16.19 7.59 1.76
C ALA A 23 -15.18 6.64 1.10
N LEU A 24 -15.21 5.35 1.46
CA LEU A 24 -14.37 4.31 0.85
C LEU A 24 -14.61 4.19 -0.65
N GLU A 25 -15.87 4.13 -1.09
CA GLU A 25 -16.21 4.04 -2.51
C GLU A 25 -15.79 5.30 -3.29
N LEU A 26 -15.89 6.48 -2.68
CA LEU A 26 -15.39 7.72 -3.27
C LEU A 26 -13.87 7.68 -3.45
N VAL A 27 -13.13 7.30 -2.39
CA VAL A 27 -11.66 7.19 -2.44
C VAL A 27 -11.23 6.16 -3.48
N LYS A 28 -11.88 5.00 -3.56
CA LYS A 28 -11.60 3.98 -4.61
C LYS A 28 -11.74 4.56 -6.01
N LYS A 29 -12.79 5.34 -6.27
CA LYS A 29 -12.99 5.99 -7.58
C LYS A 29 -11.92 7.04 -7.88
N LEU A 30 -11.51 7.83 -6.88
CA LEU A 30 -10.42 8.80 -7.03
C LEU A 30 -9.09 8.11 -7.34
N VAL A 31 -8.80 7.01 -6.64
CA VAL A 31 -7.61 6.19 -6.89
C VAL A 31 -7.67 5.60 -8.29
N LEU A 32 -8.78 5.01 -8.70
CA LEU A 32 -8.93 4.41 -10.03
C LEU A 32 -8.83 5.45 -11.16
N ALA A 33 -9.31 6.68 -10.95
CA ALA A 33 -9.15 7.76 -11.92
C ALA A 33 -7.71 8.28 -12.02
N TRP A 34 -6.98 8.26 -10.91
CA TRP A 34 -5.58 8.70 -10.85
C TRP A 34 -4.60 7.62 -11.29
N ASP A 35 -4.92 6.36 -11.02
CA ASP A 35 -4.11 5.17 -11.28
C ASP A 35 -5.02 3.98 -11.63
N PRO A 36 -5.46 3.89 -12.90
CA PRO A 36 -6.37 2.85 -13.36
C PRO A 36 -5.81 1.44 -13.20
N ASP A 37 -4.48 1.31 -13.30
CA ASP A 37 -3.76 0.05 -13.27
C ASP A 37 -3.23 -0.31 -11.87
N TYR A 38 -3.53 0.49 -10.84
CA TYR A 38 -3.06 0.31 -9.45
C TYR A 38 -1.53 0.13 -9.34
N THR A 39 -0.78 0.83 -10.19
CA THR A 39 0.68 0.76 -10.27
C THR A 39 1.41 1.73 -9.33
N LYS A 40 0.69 2.71 -8.77
CA LYS A 40 1.24 3.72 -7.87
C LYS A 40 1.29 3.16 -6.46
N VAL A 41 2.50 3.10 -5.93
CA VAL A 41 2.77 2.67 -4.57
C VAL A 41 2.88 3.88 -3.65
N THR A 42 2.52 3.69 -2.38
CA THR A 42 2.84 4.65 -1.34
C THR A 42 4.36 4.75 -1.17
N GLN A 43 4.84 5.86 -0.61
CA GLN A 43 6.27 6.06 -0.35
C GLN A 43 6.88 4.91 0.48
N ASN A 44 6.13 4.40 1.47
CA ASN A 44 6.57 3.30 2.32
C ASN A 44 6.65 1.96 1.58
N GLU A 45 5.72 1.71 0.66
CA GLU A 45 5.77 0.51 -0.21
C GLU A 45 6.91 0.62 -1.21
N ARG A 46 7.19 1.81 -1.75
CA ARG A 46 8.36 2.04 -2.61
C ARG A 46 9.66 1.77 -1.88
N GLU A 47 9.82 2.29 -0.67
CA GLU A 47 11.00 2.04 0.16
C GLU A 47 11.20 0.55 0.45
N GLN A 48 10.13 -0.20 0.70
CA GLN A 48 10.19 -1.65 0.88
C GLN A 48 10.58 -2.39 -0.41
N ILE A 49 10.04 -1.98 -1.55
CA ILE A 49 10.38 -2.54 -2.86
C ILE A 49 11.85 -2.28 -3.19
N ASP A 50 12.34 -1.07 -2.94
CA ASP A 50 13.73 -0.70 -3.19
C ASP A 50 14.67 -1.48 -2.25
N ALA A 51 14.31 -1.63 -0.97
CA ALA A 51 15.06 -2.44 -0.02
C ALA A 51 15.12 -3.92 -0.46
N ALA A 52 13.99 -4.50 -0.85
CA ALA A 52 13.93 -5.87 -1.35
C ALA A 52 14.77 -6.06 -2.63
N MET A 53 14.79 -5.07 -3.53
CA MET A 53 15.65 -5.10 -4.71
C MET A 53 17.14 -5.09 -4.35
N GLU A 54 17.52 -4.33 -3.33
CA GLU A 54 18.90 -4.31 -2.81
C GLU A 54 19.29 -5.65 -2.17
N GLU A 55 18.41 -6.27 -1.38
CA GLU A 55 18.64 -7.61 -0.81
C GLU A 55 18.86 -8.66 -1.91
N ILE A 56 18.07 -8.60 -2.99
CA ILE A 56 18.25 -9.48 -4.16
C ILE A 56 19.62 -9.22 -4.82
N ARG A 57 19.98 -7.93 -5.01
CA ARG A 57 21.26 -7.55 -5.63
C ARG A 57 22.46 -7.99 -4.80
N ASN A 58 22.35 -7.92 -3.48
CA ASN A 58 23.39 -8.35 -2.55
C ASN A 58 23.48 -9.88 -2.40
N GLY A 59 22.54 -10.62 -3.01
CA GLY A 59 22.48 -12.09 -2.90
C GLY A 59 22.00 -12.58 -1.53
N GLU A 60 21.30 -11.72 -0.79
CA GLU A 60 20.73 -12.02 0.53
C GLU A 60 19.41 -12.82 0.42
N THR A 61 18.88 -12.95 -0.79
CA THR A 61 17.70 -13.77 -1.09
C THR A 61 18.08 -15.13 -1.68
N VAL A 62 17.41 -16.18 -1.23
CA VAL A 62 17.52 -17.53 -1.81
C VAL A 62 16.34 -17.80 -2.76
N CYS A 63 16.61 -18.43 -3.91
CA CYS A 63 15.55 -18.81 -4.83
C CYS A 63 14.65 -19.86 -4.17
N HIS A 64 13.33 -19.74 -4.35
CA HIS A 64 12.36 -20.65 -3.73
C HIS A 64 12.63 -22.12 -4.07
N ASP A 65 13.03 -22.42 -5.31
CA ASP A 65 13.36 -23.77 -5.77
C ASP A 65 14.67 -24.33 -5.19
N ALA A 66 15.53 -23.46 -4.64
CA ALA A 66 16.79 -23.86 -4.01
C ALA A 66 16.62 -24.22 -2.52
N ILE A 67 15.45 -23.96 -1.94
CA ILE A 67 15.13 -24.30 -0.55
C ILE A 67 14.58 -25.72 -0.52
N LYS A 68 15.22 -26.62 0.25
CA LYS A 68 14.64 -27.93 0.57
C LYS A 68 13.62 -27.76 1.71
N TRP A 69 12.35 -27.85 1.34
CA TRP A 69 11.20 -27.72 2.26
C TRP A 69 10.78 -29.04 2.91
N ASP A 70 11.39 -30.16 2.51
CA ASP A 70 11.16 -31.52 3.02
C ASP A 70 11.75 -31.73 4.42
#